data_AF-A0A2E2SRY8-F1
#
_entry.id   AF-A0A2E2SRY8-F1
#
_cell.length_a   1.000
_cell.length_b   1.000
_cell.length_c   1.000
_cell.angle_alpha   90.00
_cell.angle_beta   90.00
_cell.angle_gamma   90.00
#
_symmetry.space_group_name_H-M   'P 1'
#
loop_
_entity.id
_entity.type
_entity.pdbx_description
1 polymer ?
#
loop_
_entity_poly.entity_id
_entity_poly.type
_entity_poly.pdbx_seq_one_letter_code
_entity_poly.pdbx_strand_id
1 'polypeptide(L)'
;MIMKELKSQTEKKLIANTLAEVSRQYNGPEAITQFIDNVLTDAERQAVGRRLLMARLYLEGYSGAEIKELLHVSPNMLSVVRKWVENLPKKYRDFYRNRTTQSSQPQRPRGRALHAPLSLARLRKNYPAHFLLFNLIDELKKQ
;
A
#
# COMPACT_ATOMS: atom_id res chain seq x y z
N MET A 1 -25.70 -16.83 -18.49
CA MET A 1 -24.52 -16.08 -17.99
C MET A 1 -24.78 -14.58 -17.88
N ILE A 2 -25.33 -13.93 -18.91
CA ILE A 2 -25.64 -12.48 -18.95
C ILE A 2 -26.54 -12.01 -17.78
N MET A 3 -27.56 -12.79 -17.42
CA MET A 3 -28.48 -12.48 -16.32
C MET A 3 -27.80 -12.41 -14.94
N LYS A 4 -26.72 -13.17 -14.71
CA LYS A 4 -25.97 -13.16 -13.44
C LYS A 4 -25.12 -11.90 -13.32
N GLU A 5 -24.50 -11.50 -14.43
CA GLU A 5 -23.68 -10.29 -14.50
C GLU A 5 -24.53 -9.03 -14.32
N LEU A 6 -25.71 -8.98 -14.96
CA LEU A 6 -26.64 -7.84 -14.85
C LEU A 6 -27.14 -7.66 -13.41
N LYS A 7 -27.50 -8.75 -12.71
CA LYS A 7 -27.90 -8.71 -11.30
C LYS A 7 -26.77 -8.19 -10.40
N SER A 8 -25.53 -8.64 -10.63
CA SER A 8 -24.37 -8.18 -9.85
C SER A 8 -24.07 -6.69 -10.03
N GLN A 9 -24.25 -6.15 -11.25
CA GLN A 9 -24.07 -4.72 -11.50
C GLN A 9 -25.15 -3.87 -10.83
N THR A 10 -26.41 -4.33 -10.84
CA THR A 10 -27.51 -3.67 -10.14
C THR A 10 -27.28 -3.64 -8.63
N GLU A 11 -26.82 -4.76 -8.06
CA GLU A 11 -26.49 -4.86 -6.63
C GLU A 11 -25.36 -3.91 -6.23
N LYS A 12 -24.25 -3.87 -6.99
CA LYS A 12 -23.14 -2.93 -6.75
C LYS A 12 -23.59 -1.47 -6.75
N LYS A 13 -24.47 -1.10 -7.70
CA LYS A 13 -25.04 0.24 -7.78
C LYS A 13 -25.92 0.56 -6.57
N LEU A 14 -26.75 -0.40 -6.16
CA LEU A 14 -27.61 -0.22 -4.99
C LEU A 14 -26.79 0.01 -3.72
N ILE A 15 -25.77 -0.83 -3.48
CA ILE A 15 -24.85 -0.69 -2.34
C ILE A 15 -24.19 0.70 -2.34
N ALA A 16 -23.67 1.14 -3.49
CA ALA A 16 -23.03 2.44 -3.62
C ALA A 16 -24.00 3.60 -3.36
N ASN A 17 -25.24 3.50 -3.85
CA ASN A 17 -26.27 4.51 -3.65
C ASN A 17 -26.69 4.61 -2.19
N THR A 18 -26.89 3.48 -1.50
CA THR A 18 -27.24 3.45 -0.07
C THR A 18 -26.14 4.10 0.77
N LEU A 19 -24.87 3.80 0.49
CA LEU A 19 -23.75 4.44 1.18
C LEU A 19 -23.73 5.96 0.96
N ALA A 20 -23.96 6.38 -0.29
CA ALA A 20 -24.03 7.79 -0.65
C ALA A 20 -25.20 8.50 0.06
N GLU A 21 -26.37 7.86 0.14
CA GLU A 21 -27.55 8.38 0.81
C GLU A 21 -27.30 8.60 2.32
N VAL A 22 -26.78 7.57 3.00
CA VAL A 22 -26.44 7.67 4.43
C VAL A 22 -25.41 8.77 4.68
N SER A 23 -24.38 8.88 3.84
CA SER A 23 -23.36 9.93 4.00
C SER A 23 -23.92 11.36 3.93
N ARG A 24 -24.99 11.59 3.15
CA ARG A 24 -25.63 12.92 3.02
C ARG A 24 -26.38 13.36 4.27
N GLN A 25 -26.71 12.43 5.16
CA GLN A 25 -27.40 12.75 6.41
C GLN A 25 -26.48 13.45 7.41
N TYR A 26 -25.16 13.25 7.28
CA TYR A 26 -24.16 13.87 8.14
C TYR A 26 -23.73 15.24 7.58
N ASN A 27 -23.96 16.30 8.35
CA ASN A 27 -23.64 17.68 7.97
C ASN A 27 -22.94 18.42 9.12
N GLY A 28 -22.05 19.36 8.79
CA GLY A 28 -21.31 20.16 9.78
C GLY A 28 -19.83 19.76 9.93
N PRO A 29 -19.11 20.42 10.87
CA PRO A 29 -17.65 20.32 10.98
C PRO A 29 -17.14 18.93 11.37
N GLU A 30 -17.95 18.14 12.08
CA GLU A 30 -17.60 16.79 12.56
C GLU A 30 -18.27 15.67 11.76
N ALA A 31 -19.01 16.00 10.71
CA ALA A 31 -19.84 15.06 9.95
C ALA A 31 -19.07 13.81 9.48
N ILE A 32 -17.83 13.99 9.02
CA ILE A 32 -17.00 12.89 8.53
C ILE A 32 -16.57 11.97 9.68
N THR A 33 -16.18 12.53 10.82
CA THR A 33 -15.75 11.74 11.99
C THR A 33 -16.93 10.93 12.52
N GLN A 34 -18.09 11.57 12.67
CA GLN A 34 -19.32 10.90 13.11
C GLN A 34 -19.78 9.82 12.12
N PHE A 35 -19.68 10.06 10.81
CA PHE A 35 -19.96 9.04 9.81
C PHE A 35 -19.02 7.84 9.97
N ILE A 36 -17.72 8.08 10.14
CA ILE A 36 -16.74 7.00 10.35
C ILE A 36 -17.05 6.23 11.63
N ASP A 37 -17.41 6.94 12.70
CA ASP A 37 -17.67 6.33 13.99
C ASP A 37 -18.95 5.50 14.05
N ASN A 38 -20.00 5.97 13.37
CA ASN A 38 -21.33 5.37 13.45
C ASN A 38 -21.61 4.34 12.34
N VAL A 39 -20.95 4.46 11.18
CA VAL A 39 -21.24 3.60 10.02
C VAL A 39 -20.20 2.49 9.85
N LEU A 40 -18.93 2.74 10.17
CA LEU A 40 -17.88 1.74 9.99
C LEU A 40 -17.60 1.00 11.29
N THR A 41 -17.51 -0.33 11.18
CA THR A 41 -16.97 -1.16 12.26
C THR A 41 -15.49 -0.87 12.49
N ASP A 42 -14.96 -1.25 13.66
CA ASP A 42 -13.54 -1.06 13.99
C ASP A 42 -12.61 -1.72 12.97
N ALA A 43 -12.96 -2.93 12.51
CA ALA A 43 -12.19 -3.66 11.51
C ALA A 43 -12.16 -2.93 10.16
N GLU A 44 -13.30 -2.39 9.72
CA GLU A 44 -13.41 -1.63 8.47
C GLU A 44 -12.67 -0.30 8.56
N ARG A 45 -12.77 0.40 9.69
CA ARG A 45 -12.03 1.63 9.96
C ARG A 45 -10.52 1.40 9.87
N GLN A 46 -10.03 0.33 10.49
CA GLN A 46 -8.62 -0.03 10.42
C GLN A 46 -8.20 -0.39 8.97
N ALA A 47 -9.06 -1.09 8.23
CA ALA A 47 -8.80 -1.45 6.83
C ALA A 47 -8.75 -0.23 5.90
N VAL A 48 -9.68 0.71 6.06
CA VAL A 48 -9.71 1.97 5.30
C VAL A 48 -8.51 2.85 5.66
N GLY A 49 -8.23 3.02 6.95
CA GLY A 49 -7.09 3.79 7.44
C GLY A 49 -5.75 3.26 6.90
N ARG A 50 -5.54 1.94 6.92
CA ARG A 50 -4.34 1.32 6.33
C ARG A 50 -4.21 1.61 4.83
N ARG A 51 -5.30 1.53 4.06
CA ARG A 51 -5.25 1.85 2.61
C ARG A 51 -4.92 3.32 2.36
N LEU A 52 -5.50 4.24 3.13
CA LEU A 52 -5.22 5.67 3.02
C LEU A 52 -3.76 5.98 3.37
N LEU A 53 -3.22 5.35 4.41
CA LEU A 53 -1.81 5.50 4.80
C LEU A 53 -0.85 4.98 3.72
N MET A 54 -1.13 3.81 3.14
CA MET A 54 -0.35 3.30 2.01
C MET A 54 -0.41 4.23 0.80
N ALA A 55 -1.58 4.75 0.47
CA ALA A 55 -1.74 5.66 -0.65
C ALA A 55 -0.94 6.96 -0.46
N ARG A 56 -0.95 7.50 0.76
CA ARG A 56 -0.10 8.62 1.13
C ARG A 56 1.38 8.29 0.91
N LEU A 57 1.87 7.17 1.44
CA LEU A 57 3.29 6.78 1.27
C LEU A 57 3.66 6.61 -0.21
N TYR A 58 2.78 6.05 -1.02
CA TYR A 58 3.01 5.97 -2.47
C TYR A 58 3.12 7.35 -3.12
N LEU A 59 2.27 8.30 -2.74
CA LEU A 59 2.31 9.67 -3.24
C LEU A 59 3.55 10.45 -2.75
N GLU A 60 4.07 10.09 -1.58
CA GLU A 60 5.34 10.60 -1.02
C GLU A 60 6.58 9.98 -1.69
N GLY A 61 6.39 8.95 -2.54
CA GLY A 61 7.44 8.34 -3.35
C GLY A 61 8.09 7.09 -2.75
N TYR A 62 7.51 6.52 -1.68
CA TYR A 62 7.99 5.26 -1.12
C TYR A 62 7.70 4.09 -2.07
N SER A 63 8.64 3.15 -2.14
CA SER A 63 8.47 1.89 -2.85
C SER A 63 7.55 0.94 -2.08
N GLY A 64 6.91 0.02 -2.80
CA GLY A 64 6.09 -1.02 -2.16
C GLY A 64 6.88 -1.90 -1.19
N ALA A 65 8.20 -2.06 -1.38
CA ALA A 65 9.05 -2.80 -0.46
C ALA A 65 9.22 -2.05 0.88
N GLU A 66 9.45 -0.74 0.84
CA GLU A 66 9.56 0.10 2.03
C GLU A 66 8.23 0.16 2.79
N ILE A 67 7.11 0.30 2.08
CA ILE A 67 5.78 0.31 2.71
C ILE A 67 5.46 -1.05 3.34
N LYS A 68 5.87 -2.16 2.71
CA LYS A 68 5.72 -3.51 3.27
C LYS A 68 6.47 -3.63 4.61
N GLU A 69 7.70 -3.14 4.66
CA GLU A 69 8.53 -3.18 5.86
C GLU A 69 7.95 -2.30 6.96
N LEU A 70 7.47 -1.10 6.61
CA LEU A 70 6.93 -0.13 7.56
C LEU A 70 5.58 -0.55 8.16
N LEU A 71 4.68 -1.10 7.33
CA LEU A 71 3.28 -1.37 7.72
C LEU A 71 2.97 -2.86 7.91
N HIS A 72 3.93 -3.75 7.68
CA HIS A 72 3.77 -5.21 7.78
C HIS A 72 2.57 -5.76 6.99
N VAL A 73 2.35 -5.23 5.79
CA VAL A 73 1.16 -5.53 4.97
C VAL A 73 1.45 -6.54 3.87
N SER A 74 0.40 -7.26 3.44
CA SER A 74 0.52 -8.25 2.38
C SER A 74 0.85 -7.61 1.02
N PRO A 75 1.63 -8.27 0.16
CA PRO A 75 1.93 -7.78 -1.20
C PRO A 75 0.68 -7.54 -2.05
N ASN A 76 -0.37 -8.34 -1.83
CA ASN A 76 -1.63 -8.19 -2.56
C ASN A 76 -2.29 -6.84 -2.26
N MET A 77 -2.36 -6.45 -0.99
CA MET A 77 -2.93 -5.16 -0.58
C MET A 77 -2.14 -4.00 -1.18
N LEU A 78 -0.81 -4.10 -1.19
CA LEU A 78 0.07 -3.10 -1.81
C LEU A 78 -0.17 -2.95 -3.31
N SER A 79 -0.39 -4.04 -4.03
CA SER A 79 -0.69 -4.04 -5.46
C SER A 79 -2.03 -3.37 -5.76
N VAL A 80 -3.07 -3.72 -4.99
CA VAL A 80 -4.40 -3.11 -5.12
C VAL A 80 -4.36 -1.61 -4.86
N VAL A 81 -3.71 -1.19 -3.77
CA VAL A 81 -3.60 0.23 -3.43
C VAL A 81 -2.76 0.98 -4.45
N ARG A 82 -1.66 0.40 -4.95
CA ARG A 82 -0.85 1.04 -6.00
C ARG A 82 -1.68 1.33 -7.25
N LYS A 83 -2.40 0.33 -7.76
CA LYS A 83 -3.28 0.50 -8.93
C LYS A 83 -4.37 1.54 -8.66
N TRP A 84 -4.93 1.54 -7.46
CA TRP A 84 -5.92 2.56 -7.08
C TRP A 84 -5.33 3.96 -7.13
N VAL A 85 -4.14 4.17 -6.55
CA VAL A 85 -3.44 5.47 -6.53
C VAL A 85 -3.07 5.96 -7.93
N GLU A 86 -2.60 5.07 -8.80
CA GLU A 86 -2.25 5.38 -10.19
C GLU A 86 -3.46 5.91 -10.99
N ASN A 87 -4.66 5.42 -10.65
CA ASN A 87 -5.93 5.80 -11.26
C ASN A 87 -6.61 7.01 -10.58
N LEU A 88 -6.01 7.61 -9.53
CA LEU A 88 -6.61 8.77 -8.87
C LEU A 88 -6.61 10.01 -9.77
N PRO A 89 -7.66 10.86 -9.71
CA PRO A 89 -7.67 12.14 -10.42
C PRO A 89 -6.46 13.00 -10.06
N LYS A 90 -5.91 13.74 -11.04
CA LYS A 90 -4.71 14.57 -10.87
C LYS A 90 -4.81 15.52 -9.67
N LYS A 91 -5.96 16.16 -9.47
CA LYS A 91 -6.25 17.04 -8.31
C LYS A 91 -5.97 16.37 -6.96
N TYR A 92 -6.28 15.08 -6.83
CA TYR A 92 -6.06 14.33 -5.61
C TYR A 92 -4.58 14.05 -5.39
N ARG A 93 -3.83 13.73 -6.45
CA ARG A 93 -2.37 13.55 -6.38
C ARG A 93 -1.67 14.86 -5.99
N ASP A 94 -2.12 15.98 -6.55
CA ASP A 94 -1.53 17.30 -6.30
C ASP A 94 -1.75 17.77 -4.84
N PHE A 95 -2.89 17.43 -4.22
CA PHE A 95 -3.15 17.73 -2.80
C PHE A 95 -2.07 17.15 -1.86
N TYR A 96 -1.63 15.91 -2.09
CA TYR A 96 -0.59 15.27 -1.26
C TYR A 96 0.82 15.72 -1.65
N ARG A 97 1.06 16.01 -2.93
CA ARG A 97 2.35 16.51 -3.41
C ARG A 97 2.67 17.92 -2.88
N ASN A 98 1.66 18.78 -2.76
CA ASN A 98 1.85 20.16 -2.29
C ASN A 98 2.08 20.27 -0.78
N ARG A 99 1.71 19.26 0.01
CA ARG A 99 2.01 19.22 1.46
C ARG A 99 3.44 18.74 1.75
N THR A 100 3.98 17.86 0.91
CA THR A 100 5.36 17.35 1.04
C THR A 100 6.41 18.36 0.57
N THR A 101 6.05 19.36 -0.23
CA THR A 101 6.98 20.45 -0.58
C THR A 101 7.10 21.51 0.53
N GLN A 102 6.09 21.66 1.40
CA GLN A 102 6.11 22.62 2.52
C GLN A 102 6.71 22.04 3.81
N SER A 103 6.63 20.73 3.99
CA SER A 103 7.32 20.02 5.07
C SER A 103 8.56 19.38 4.46
N SER A 104 9.72 20.04 4.65
CA SER A 104 11.08 19.53 4.42
C SER A 104 11.16 18.25 3.60
N GLN A 105 11.64 18.33 2.34
CA GLN A 105 11.90 17.18 1.44
C GLN A 105 12.09 15.91 2.26
N PRO A 106 11.24 14.86 2.11
CA PRO A 106 11.46 13.64 2.85
C PRO A 106 12.89 13.25 2.57
N GLN A 107 13.73 13.33 3.60
CA GLN A 107 15.11 12.90 3.52
C GLN A 107 15.00 11.42 3.21
N ARG A 108 14.99 11.09 1.91
CA ARG A 108 15.19 9.72 1.45
C ARG A 108 16.35 9.23 2.29
N PRO A 109 16.25 8.12 3.04
CA PRO A 109 17.40 7.55 3.69
C PRO A 109 18.41 7.20 2.59
N ARG A 110 19.27 8.17 2.24
CA ARG A 110 20.43 8.05 1.37
C ARG A 110 21.42 7.22 2.17
N GLY A 111 21.20 5.91 2.24
CA GLY A 111 22.00 5.07 3.12
C GLY A 111 21.64 3.59 3.19
N ARG A 112 20.49 3.15 2.66
CA ARG A 112 20.27 1.71 2.48
C ARG A 112 20.41 1.41 1.00
N ALA A 113 21.63 1.01 0.62
CA ALA A 113 21.90 0.36 -0.65
C ALA A 113 20.74 -0.60 -0.92
N LEU A 114 20.01 -0.26 -1.98
CA LEU A 114 18.80 -0.93 -2.41
C LEU A 114 19.04 -2.42 -2.35
N HIS A 115 18.24 -3.11 -1.52
CA HIS A 115 18.18 -4.55 -1.46
C HIS A 115 17.85 -5.07 -2.85
N ALA A 116 18.88 -5.35 -3.65
CA ALA A 116 18.72 -6.02 -4.92
C ALA A 116 18.07 -7.38 -4.62
N PRO A 117 16.86 -7.65 -5.16
CA PRO A 117 16.13 -8.88 -4.87
C PRO A 117 16.90 -10.14 -5.28
N LEU A 118 17.99 -9.98 -6.04
CA LEU A 118 18.91 -11.03 -6.49
C LEU A 118 20.36 -10.80 -6.01
N SER A 119 20.60 -10.06 -4.91
CA SER A 119 21.96 -9.97 -4.38
C SER A 119 22.43 -11.36 -3.92
N LEU A 120 23.61 -11.78 -4.41
CA LEU A 120 24.25 -13.04 -4.03
C LEU A 120 24.41 -13.16 -2.51
N ALA A 121 24.60 -12.05 -1.80
CA ALA A 121 24.69 -12.01 -0.35
C ALA A 121 23.43 -12.53 0.36
N ARG A 122 22.23 -12.21 -0.15
CA ARG A 122 20.95 -12.65 0.44
C ARG A 122 20.63 -14.10 0.08
N LEU A 123 20.97 -14.52 -1.14
CA LEU A 123 20.82 -15.91 -1.57
C LEU A 123 21.74 -16.83 -0.74
N ARG A 124 22.99 -16.40 -0.49
CA ARG A 124 23.94 -17.12 0.39
C ARG A 124 23.45 -17.22 1.84
N LYS A 125 22.81 -16.16 2.35
CA LYS A 125 22.26 -16.15 3.72
C LYS A 125 21.04 -17.07 3.89
N ASN A 126 20.14 -17.09 2.92
CA ASN A 126 18.88 -17.84 3.01
C ASN A 126 19.00 -19.30 2.55
N TYR A 127 19.96 -19.61 1.67
CA TYR A 127 20.17 -20.95 1.11
C TYR A 127 21.63 -21.39 1.23
N PRO A 128 22.21 -21.44 2.45
CA PRO A 128 23.63 -21.73 2.65
C PRO A 128 24.05 -23.09 2.06
N ALA A 129 23.13 -24.07 2.07
CA ALA A 129 23.36 -25.39 1.49
C ALA A 129 23.69 -25.36 -0.02
N HIS A 130 23.09 -24.43 -0.78
CA HIS A 130 23.33 -24.33 -2.24
C HIS A 130 24.72 -23.73 -2.55
N PHE A 131 25.40 -23.18 -1.54
CA PHE A 131 26.73 -22.60 -1.64
C PHE A 131 27.81 -23.48 -0.99
N LEU A 132 27.48 -24.71 -0.57
CA LEU A 132 28.46 -25.64 0.03
C LEU A 132 29.65 -25.92 -0.89
N LEU A 133 29.38 -26.14 -2.19
CA LEU A 133 30.42 -26.38 -3.19
C LEU A 133 31.30 -25.15 -3.42
N PHE A 134 30.71 -23.96 -3.41
CA PHE A 134 31.45 -22.70 -3.55
C PHE A 134 32.31 -22.40 -2.34
N ASN A 135 31.82 -22.68 -1.12
CA ASN A 135 32.61 -22.53 0.10
C ASN A 135 33.82 -23.48 0.13
N LEU A 136 33.64 -24.74 -0.32
CA LEU A 136 34.75 -25.71 -0.41
C LEU A 136 35.84 -25.28 -1.40
N ILE A 137 35.44 -24.72 -2.55
CA ILE A 137 36.38 -24.24 -3.57
C ILE A 137 37.13 -22.99 -3.08
N ASP A 138 36.44 -22.06 -2.41
CA ASP A 138 37.07 -20.88 -1.80
C ASP A 138 38.06 -21.26 -0.68
N GLU A 139 37.78 -22.32 0.07
CA GLU A 139 38.65 -22.83 1.14
C GLU A 139 39.91 -23.50 0.58
N LEU A 140 39.79 -24.24 -0.52
CA LEU A 140 40.92 -24.82 -1.27
C LEU A 140 41.80 -23.78 -1.96
N LYS A 141 41.24 -22.62 -2.35
CA LYS A 141 41.99 -21.53 -2.98
C LYS A 141 42.78 -20.67 -1.99
N LYS A 142 42.60 -20.91 -0.68
CA LYS A 142 43.24 -20.17 0.40
C LYS A 142 44.46 -20.89 0.99
N GLN A 143 44.81 -22.07 0.47
CA GLN A 143 46.10 -22.75 0.62
C GLN A 143 47.00 -22.44 -0.57
#